data_AF-A0A538RZR8-F1
#
_entry.id   AF-A0A538RZR8-F1
#
_cell.length_a   1.000
_cell.length_b   1.000
_cell.length_c   1.000
_cell.angle_alpha   90.00
_cell.angle_beta   90.00
_cell.angle_gamma   90.00
#
_symmetry.space_group_name_H-M   'P 1'
#
loop_
_entity.id
_entity.type
_entity.pdbx_description
1 polymer ?
#
loop_
_entity_poly.entity_id
_entity_poly.type
_entity_poly.pdbx_seq_one_letter_code
_entity_poly.pdbx_strand_id
1 'polypeptide(L)'
;MIVAFPMILGVVFVPFPWGWIFVFMAVFCLFFNTGPTNTILANVTHPSVRATGFALNILIIHALGDAISPAVIGFIADLHLRPTEADNTDLGFILISLLTLVGGLIWLWGARYLERDTALAPTRLDSEQAA
;
A
#
# COMPACT_ATOMS: atom_id res chain seq x y z
N MET A 1 0.79 -2.90 -7.12
CA MET A 1 -0.45 -3.12 -6.34
C MET A 1 -1.49 -3.97 -7.08
N ILE A 2 -2.09 -3.54 -8.21
CA ILE A 2 -3.11 -4.35 -8.91
C ILE A 2 -2.61 -5.75 -9.31
N VAL A 3 -1.38 -5.85 -9.83
CA VAL A 3 -0.77 -7.16 -10.15
C VAL A 3 -0.37 -7.95 -8.90
N ALA A 4 -0.14 -7.27 -7.76
CA ALA A 4 0.19 -7.95 -6.51
C ALA A 4 -1.03 -8.68 -5.93
N PHE A 5 -2.27 -8.17 -6.12
CA PHE A 5 -3.51 -8.82 -5.69
C PHE A 5 -3.60 -10.32 -6.06
N PRO A 6 -3.59 -10.71 -7.35
CA PRO A 6 -3.70 -12.12 -7.72
C PRO A 6 -2.46 -12.92 -7.30
N MET A 7 -1.30 -12.28 -7.13
CA MET A 7 -0.08 -12.96 -6.68
C MET A 7 -0.16 -13.34 -5.20
N ILE A 8 -0.65 -12.43 -4.35
CA ILE A 8 -0.91 -12.70 -2.92
C ILE A 8 -1.97 -13.79 -2.79
N LEU A 9 -3.04 -13.72 -3.58
CA LEU A 9 -4.12 -14.71 -3.54
C LEU A 9 -3.61 -16.10 -3.95
N GLY A 10 -2.71 -16.18 -4.93
CA GLY A 10 -2.10 -17.42 -5.38
C GLY A 10 -1.27 -18.14 -4.31
N VAL A 11 -0.74 -17.43 -3.30
CA VAL A 11 -0.03 -18.06 -2.16
C VAL A 11 -0.93 -19.02 -1.39
N VAL A 12 -2.23 -18.74 -1.31
CA VAL A 12 -3.21 -19.58 -0.58
C VAL A 12 -3.51 -20.88 -1.33
N PHE A 13 -3.47 -20.85 -2.66
CA PHE A 13 -3.96 -21.98 -3.48
C PHE A 13 -2.85 -22.84 -4.07
N VAL A 14 -1.59 -22.40 -4.01
CA VAL A 14 -0.47 -23.05 -4.69
C VAL A 14 0.45 -23.73 -3.67
N PRO A 15 0.62 -25.06 -3.74
CA PRO A 15 1.46 -25.77 -2.79
C PRO A 15 2.95 -25.47 -3.00
N PHE A 16 3.75 -25.70 -1.96
CA PHE A 16 5.20 -25.63 -2.06
C PHE A 16 5.77 -26.75 -2.95
N PRO A 17 6.85 -26.48 -3.73
CA PRO A 17 7.66 -25.26 -3.72
C PRO A 17 7.13 -24.12 -4.62
N TRP A 18 6.10 -24.35 -5.43
CA TRP A 18 5.63 -23.39 -6.45
C TRP A 18 5.09 -22.09 -5.86
N GLY A 19 4.59 -22.12 -4.61
CA GLY A 19 4.18 -20.92 -3.87
C GLY A 19 5.27 -19.84 -3.78
N TRP A 20 6.56 -20.20 -3.82
CA TRP A 20 7.65 -19.21 -3.80
C TRP A 20 7.63 -18.24 -4.98
N ILE A 21 7.15 -18.68 -6.14
CA ILE A 21 7.01 -17.81 -7.32
C ILE A 21 5.97 -16.72 -7.02
N PHE A 22 4.86 -17.09 -6.41
CA PHE A 22 3.79 -16.17 -6.03
C PHE A 22 4.23 -15.20 -4.94
N VAL A 23 4.96 -15.68 -3.92
CA VAL A 23 5.57 -14.84 -2.88
C VAL A 23 6.51 -13.81 -3.51
N PHE A 24 7.44 -14.25 -4.37
CA PHE A 24 8.37 -13.35 -5.05
C PHE A 24 7.63 -12.29 -5.86
N MET A 25 6.64 -12.68 -6.68
CA MET A 25 5.90 -11.75 -7.52
C MET A 25 5.05 -10.77 -6.70
N ALA A 26 4.43 -11.25 -5.61
CA ALA A 26 3.70 -10.39 -4.68
C ALA A 26 4.60 -9.31 -4.07
N VAL A 27 5.75 -9.71 -3.51
CA VAL A 27 6.73 -8.80 -2.92
C VAL A 27 7.26 -7.83 -3.96
N PHE A 28 7.74 -8.31 -5.11
CA PHE A 28 8.25 -7.47 -6.18
C PHE A 28 7.22 -6.43 -6.62
N CYS A 29 5.99 -6.84 -6.95
CA CYS A 29 4.94 -5.94 -7.44
C CYS A 29 4.42 -4.96 -6.37
N LEU A 30 4.59 -5.27 -5.08
CA LEU A 30 4.25 -4.36 -3.99
C LEU A 30 5.34 -3.30 -3.81
N PHE A 31 6.60 -3.72 -3.66
CA PHE A 31 7.73 -2.81 -3.45
C PHE A 31 8.12 -2.01 -4.70
N PHE A 32 7.81 -2.51 -5.90
CA PHE A 32 7.96 -1.73 -7.13
C PHE A 32 7.13 -0.43 -7.09
N ASN A 33 6.03 -0.38 -6.34
CA ASN A 33 5.21 0.82 -6.20
C ASN A 33 5.88 1.92 -5.36
N THR A 34 6.83 1.57 -4.48
CA THR A 34 7.46 2.52 -3.54
C THR A 34 8.16 3.66 -4.27
N GLY A 35 8.91 3.37 -5.34
CA GLY A 35 9.63 4.38 -6.13
C GLY A 35 8.67 5.40 -6.76
N PRO A 36 7.75 4.96 -7.65
CA PRO A 36 6.78 5.85 -8.28
C PRO A 36 5.94 6.67 -7.29
N THR A 37 5.47 6.05 -6.19
CA THR A 37 4.66 6.76 -5.18
C THR A 37 5.47 7.84 -4.46
N ASN A 38 6.73 7.59 -4.12
CA ASN A 38 7.60 8.61 -3.53
C ASN A 38 7.90 9.75 -4.51
N THR A 39 8.11 9.46 -5.79
CA THR A 39 8.29 10.48 -6.82
C THR A 39 7.03 11.33 -7.00
N ILE A 40 5.85 10.70 -7.03
CA ILE A 40 4.57 11.41 -7.08
C ILE A 40 4.45 12.37 -5.89
N LEU A 41 4.70 11.89 -4.67
CA LEU A 41 4.63 12.72 -3.46
C LEU A 41 5.55 13.95 -3.55
N ALA A 42 6.79 13.79 -4.01
CA ALA A 42 7.69 14.90 -4.22
C ALA A 42 7.20 15.90 -5.28
N ASN A 43 6.58 15.41 -6.36
CA ASN A 43 6.11 16.24 -7.47
C ASN A 43 4.84 17.03 -7.13
N VAL A 44 3.95 16.48 -6.30
CA VAL A 44 2.70 17.15 -5.90
C VAL A 44 2.84 17.99 -4.62
N THR A 45 4.02 17.98 -3.99
CA THR A 45 4.29 18.74 -2.77
C THR A 45 5.15 19.97 -3.09
N HIS A 46 4.76 21.12 -2.53
CA HIS A 46 5.51 22.36 -2.68
C HIS A 46 6.98 22.18 -2.22
N PRO A 47 7.99 22.68 -2.96
CA PRO A 47 9.40 22.41 -2.69
C PRO A 47 9.85 22.67 -1.24
N SER A 48 9.36 23.74 -0.62
CA SER A 48 9.72 24.13 0.76
C SER A 48 9.23 23.17 1.85
N VAL A 49 8.21 22.35 1.58
CA VAL A 49 7.58 21.47 2.58
C VAL A 49 7.65 19.98 2.23
N ARG A 50 8.45 19.61 1.22
CA ARG A 50 8.62 18.20 0.80
C ARG A 50 9.05 17.29 1.96
N ALA A 51 9.99 17.75 2.78
CA ALA A 51 10.46 16.97 3.94
C ALA A 51 9.31 16.63 4.89
N THR A 52 8.47 17.62 5.23
CA THR A 52 7.28 17.43 6.05
C THR A 52 6.25 16.53 5.37
N GLY A 53 6.06 16.68 4.05
CA GLY A 53 5.18 15.79 3.27
C GLY A 53 5.60 14.33 3.32
N PHE A 54 6.90 14.04 3.17
CA PHE A 54 7.44 12.69 3.34
C PHE A 54 7.30 12.19 4.78
N ALA A 55 7.59 13.02 5.78
CA ALA A 55 7.46 12.66 7.19
C ALA A 55 6.00 12.28 7.53
N LEU A 56 5.03 13.06 7.06
CA LEU A 56 3.61 12.77 7.25
C LEU A 56 3.20 11.48 6.54
N ASN A 57 3.64 11.27 5.30
CA ASN A 57 3.37 10.02 4.57
C ASN A 57 3.91 8.79 5.33
N ILE A 58 5.17 8.85 5.78
CA ILE A 58 5.79 7.78 6.58
C ILE A 58 5.01 7.55 7.87
N LEU A 59 4.65 8.61 8.59
CA LEU A 59 3.86 8.52 9.82
C LEU A 59 2.53 7.81 9.57
N ILE A 60 1.79 8.18 8.51
CA ILE A 60 0.49 7.58 8.19
C ILE A 60 0.63 6.10 7.89
N ILE A 61 1.59 5.70 7.04
CA ILE A 61 1.77 4.28 6.69
C ILE A 61 2.25 3.44 7.90
N HIS A 62 3.04 4.02 8.81
CA HIS A 62 3.44 3.32 10.04
C HIS A 62 2.29 3.19 11.02
N ALA A 63 1.58 4.30 11.26
CA ALA A 63 0.49 4.36 12.23
C ALA A 63 -0.70 3.48 11.81
N LEU A 64 -0.94 3.29 10.51
CA LEU A 64 -2.10 2.55 10.02
C LEU A 64 -1.76 1.19 9.37
N GLY A 65 -0.52 1.00 8.93
CA GLY A 65 -0.10 -0.17 8.15
C GLY A 65 0.99 -0.96 8.86
N ASP A 66 2.24 -0.50 8.75
CA ASP A 66 3.43 -1.32 9.04
C ASP A 66 3.49 -1.80 10.50
N ALA A 67 3.11 -0.95 11.46
CA ALA A 67 3.18 -1.32 12.88
C ALA A 67 1.95 -2.11 13.36
N ILE A 68 0.77 -1.80 12.83
CA ILE A 68 -0.50 -2.38 13.30
C ILE A 68 -0.82 -3.70 12.59
N SER A 69 -0.45 -3.83 11.31
CA SER A 69 -0.87 -4.95 10.48
C SER A 69 -0.43 -6.34 11.01
N PRO A 70 0.77 -6.56 11.58
CA PRO A 70 1.14 -7.88 12.08
C PRO A 70 0.24 -8.35 13.23
N ALA A 71 -0.13 -7.44 14.14
CA ALA A 71 -1.03 -7.76 15.26
C ALA A 71 -2.45 -8.06 14.78
N VAL A 72 -2.96 -7.29 13.80
CA VAL A 72 -4.29 -7.51 13.22
C VAL A 72 -4.34 -8.83 12.45
N ILE A 73 -3.32 -9.13 11.63
CA ILE A 73 -3.26 -10.38 10.86
C ILE A 73 -3.13 -11.58 11.81
N GLY A 74 -2.29 -11.49 12.84
CA GLY A 74 -2.16 -12.53 13.86
C GLY A 74 -3.48 -12.79 14.58
N PHE A 75 -4.17 -11.73 15.02
CA PHE A 75 -5.49 -11.85 15.63
C PHE A 75 -6.49 -12.55 14.70
N ILE A 76 -6.52 -12.21 13.41
CA ILE A 76 -7.40 -12.85 12.41
C ILE A 76 -7.05 -14.32 12.22
N ALA A 77 -5.76 -14.67 12.19
CA ALA A 77 -5.31 -16.05 12.06
C ALA A 77 -5.76 -16.91 13.27
N ASP A 78 -5.77 -16.32 14.47
CA ASP A 78 -6.16 -16.98 15.73
C ASP A 78 -7.69 -17.08 15.93
N LEU A 79 -8.51 -16.39 15.13
CA LEU A 79 -9.96 -16.50 15.22
C LEU A 79 -10.38 -17.95 14.89
N HIS A 80 -11.26 -18.56 15.69
CA HIS A 80 -11.77 -19.91 15.43
C HIS A 80 -13.04 -19.85 14.56
N LEU A 81 -12.92 -19.33 13.33
CA LEU A 81 -14.07 -19.13 12.41
C LEU A 81 -14.46 -20.40 11.64
N ARG A 82 -13.63 -21.45 11.68
CA ARG A 82 -13.87 -22.72 11.00
C ARG A 82 -13.99 -23.85 12.05
N PRO A 83 -14.80 -24.90 11.81
CA PRO A 83 -14.90 -26.07 12.70
C PRO A 83 -13.63 -26.94 12.76
N THR A 84 -12.61 -26.59 11.99
CA THR A 84 -11.34 -27.32 11.86
C THR A 84 -10.27 -26.70 12.75
N GLU A 85 -9.43 -27.52 13.39
CA GLU A 85 -8.26 -27.13 14.22
C GLU A 85 -7.16 -26.32 13.48
N ALA A 86 -7.37 -25.99 12.20
CA ALA A 86 -6.43 -25.19 11.42
C ALA A 86 -6.66 -23.69 11.65
N ASP A 87 -5.56 -22.93 11.72
CA ASP A 87 -5.61 -21.47 11.80
C ASP A 87 -6.26 -20.84 10.55
N ASN A 88 -6.61 -19.56 10.67
CA ASN A 88 -7.22 -18.78 9.59
C ASN A 88 -6.21 -17.90 8.83
N THR A 89 -4.97 -18.36 8.69
CA THR A 89 -3.91 -17.62 7.96
C THR A 89 -4.33 -17.29 6.53
N ASP A 90 -5.08 -18.18 5.87
CA ASP A 90 -5.67 -17.94 4.54
C ASP A 90 -6.57 -16.70 4.52
N LEU A 91 -7.37 -16.48 5.58
CA LEU A 91 -8.24 -15.30 5.67
C LEU A 91 -7.41 -14.02 5.79
N GLY A 92 -6.28 -14.08 6.50
CA GLY A 92 -5.31 -12.98 6.55
C GLY A 92 -4.78 -12.64 5.16
N PHE A 93 -4.32 -13.63 4.39
CA PHE A 93 -3.84 -13.42 3.02
C PHE A 93 -4.93 -12.90 2.08
N ILE A 94 -6.17 -13.41 2.18
CA ILE A 94 -7.32 -12.92 1.39
C ILE A 94 -7.61 -11.45 1.73
N LEU A 95 -7.63 -11.09 3.02
CA LEU A 95 -7.87 -9.72 3.45
C LEU A 95 -6.79 -8.76 2.92
N ILE A 96 -5.51 -9.11 3.09
CA ILE A 96 -4.38 -8.31 2.58
C ILE A 96 -4.47 -8.16 1.06
N SER A 97 -4.82 -9.23 0.36
CA SER A 97 -5.01 -9.24 -1.09
C SER A 97 -6.10 -8.22 -1.50
N LEU A 98 -7.27 -8.27 -0.87
CA LEU A 98 -8.38 -7.34 -1.14
C LEU A 98 -8.01 -5.88 -0.82
N LEU A 99 -7.36 -5.63 0.32
CA LEU A 99 -6.89 -4.29 0.68
C LEU A 99 -5.85 -3.76 -0.33
N THR A 100 -4.97 -4.63 -0.83
CA THR A 100 -4.01 -4.28 -1.89
C THR A 100 -4.70 -3.90 -3.19
N LEU A 101 -5.79 -4.61 -3.55
CA LEU A 101 -6.60 -4.28 -4.72
C LEU A 101 -7.26 -2.90 -4.55
N VAL A 102 -7.90 -2.65 -3.40
CA VAL A 102 -8.52 -1.36 -3.08
C VAL A 102 -7.49 -0.23 -3.16
N GLY A 103 -6.31 -0.40 -2.54
CA GLY A 103 -5.22 0.56 -2.62
C GLY A 103 -4.77 0.82 -4.06
N GLY A 104 -4.66 -0.23 -4.88
CA GLY A 104 -4.35 -0.10 -6.31
C GLY A 104 -5.41 0.67 -7.11
N LEU A 105 -6.69 0.46 -6.80
CA LEU A 105 -7.80 1.18 -7.45
C LEU A 105 -7.81 2.66 -7.08
N ILE A 106 -7.61 2.98 -5.79
CA ILE A 106 -7.49 4.37 -5.32
C ILE A 106 -6.28 5.04 -5.96
N TRP A 107 -5.15 4.35 -6.06
CA TRP A 107 -3.93 4.86 -6.71
C TRP A 107 -4.16 5.20 -8.18
N LEU A 108 -4.81 4.30 -8.94
CA LEU A 108 -5.16 4.55 -10.35
C LEU A 108 -6.17 5.68 -10.53
N TRP A 109 -7.11 5.82 -9.59
CA TRP A 109 -8.03 6.94 -9.58
C TRP A 109 -7.30 8.27 -9.31
N GLY A 110 -6.39 8.29 -8.34
CA GLY A 110 -5.53 9.42 -8.00
C GLY A 110 -4.64 9.87 -9.16
N ALA A 111 -4.16 8.93 -9.99
CA ALA A 111 -3.32 9.24 -11.16
C ALA A 111 -3.96 10.22 -12.14
N ARG A 112 -5.30 10.33 -12.16
CA ARG A 112 -6.04 11.29 -13.01
C ARG A 112 -5.81 12.75 -12.63
N TYR A 113 -5.38 13.01 -11.38
CA TYR A 113 -5.16 14.35 -10.86
C TYR A 113 -3.68 14.76 -10.89
N LEU A 114 -2.77 13.82 -11.20
CA LEU A 114 -1.33 13.97 -11.04
C LEU A 114 -0.75 15.15 -11.84
N GLU A 115 -1.14 15.30 -13.10
CA GLU A 115 -0.62 16.38 -13.96
C GLU A 115 -1.00 17.75 -13.41
N ARG A 116 -2.29 17.93 -13.07
CA ARG A 116 -2.80 19.15 -12.47
C ARG A 116 -2.11 19.46 -11.15
N ASP A 117 -2.00 18.48 -10.26
CA ASP A 117 -1.45 18.70 -8.92
C ASP A 117 0.05 18.99 -8.97
N THR A 118 0.78 18.36 -9.90
CA THR A 118 2.21 18.68 -10.15
C THR A 118 2.38 20.11 -10.65
N ALA A 119 1.53 20.57 -11.58
CA ALA A 119 1.59 21.94 -12.10
C ALA A 119 1.26 22.99 -11.03
N LEU A 120 0.37 22.67 -10.08
CA LEU A 120 -0.03 23.56 -8.99
C LEU A 120 0.91 23.51 -7.77
N ALA A 121 1.69 22.45 -7.60
CA ALA A 121 2.56 22.26 -6.44
C ALA A 121 3.45 23.48 -6.11
N PRO A 122 4.12 24.15 -7.07
CA PRO A 122 4.96 25.31 -6.74
C PRO A 122 4.16 26.58 -6.41
N THR A 123 2.87 26.69 -6.74
CA THR A 123 2.12 27.95 -6.58
C THR A 123 1.26 28.01 -5.30
N ARG A 124 1.20 26.91 -4.54
CA ARG A 124 0.23 26.73 -3.44
C ARG A 124 0.57 27.49 -2.16
N LEU A 125 1.79 28.05 -2.04
CA LEU A 125 2.24 28.80 -0.86
C LEU A 125 2.59 30.27 -1.16
N ASP A 126 2.53 30.70 -2.43
CA ASP A 126 2.93 32.05 -2.83
C ASP A 126 2.00 33.14 -2.26
N SER A 127 0.74 32.81 -1.98
CA SER A 127 -0.22 33.74 -1.37
C SER A 127 -0.03 33.97 0.13
N GLU A 128 0.64 33.05 0.85
CA GLU A 128 0.95 33.21 2.28
C GLU A 128 2.24 34.01 2.51
N GLN A 129 3.15 34.06 1.54
CA GLN A 129 4.41 34.82 1.64
C GLN A 129 4.28 36.30 1.24
N ALA A 130 3.17 36.68 0.61
CA ALA A 130 2.90 38.05 0.15
C ALA A 130 2.03 38.87 1.13
N ALA A 131 1.62 38.30 2.26
CA ALA A 131 0.83 38.94 3.32
C ALA A 131 1.68 39.14 4.59
#